data_AF-A0A7C7BLV4-F1
#
_entry.id   AF-A0A7C7BLV4-F1
#
_cell.length_a   1.000
_cell.length_b   1.000
_cell.length_c   1.000
_cell.angle_alpha   90.00
_cell.angle_beta   90.00
_cell.angle_gamma   90.00
#
_symmetry.space_group_name_H-M   'P 1'
#
loop_
_entity.id
_entity.type
_entity.pdbx_description
1 polymer ?
#
loop_
_entity_poly.entity_id
_entity_poly.type
_entity_poly.pdbx_seq_one_letter_code
_entity_poly.pdbx_strand_id
1 'polypeptide(L)'
;GGVTRGLCTVNDGKLNTVIETADLEKTDYGISSNRDIELDGSEPVSMNVWGFTPILFKYLEEKFVEFLSENGTEMKSEYLIPSVVNELIQSGQETVHVLRSGATWFGVTYKEDKPFVEGEIEKLVNKGEYPGKLF
;
A
#
# COMPACT_ATOMS: atom_id res chain seq x y z
N GLY A 1 15.29 5.13 -7.47
CA GLY A 1 14.43 6.14 -6.86
C GLY A 1 13.52 5.44 -5.89
N GLY A 2 13.42 5.94 -4.67
CA GLY A 2 12.65 5.30 -3.61
C GLY A 2 11.14 5.36 -3.82
N VAL A 3 10.44 4.33 -3.37
CA VAL A 3 8.99 4.24 -3.44
C VAL A 3 8.35 4.35 -2.06
N THR A 4 7.08 4.74 -2.02
CA THR A 4 6.29 4.75 -0.78
C THR A 4 5.33 3.55 -0.76
N ARG A 5 5.32 2.81 0.35
CA ARG A 5 4.42 1.65 0.56
C ARG A 5 3.95 1.60 2.02
N GLY A 6 2.72 1.14 2.22
CA GLY A 6 2.21 0.75 3.53
C GLY A 6 2.87 -0.54 4.00
N LEU A 7 3.92 -0.45 4.80
CA LEU A 7 4.62 -1.60 5.38
C LEU A 7 3.73 -2.26 6.43
N CYS A 8 3.48 -3.56 6.28
CA CYS A 8 2.54 -4.30 7.12
C CYS A 8 3.25 -5.21 8.12
N THR A 9 2.63 -5.40 9.29
CA THR A 9 2.88 -6.59 10.12
C THR A 9 1.62 -7.45 10.15
N VAL A 10 1.79 -8.77 10.09
CA VAL A 10 0.67 -9.73 9.95
C VAL A 10 0.80 -10.80 11.01
N ASN A 11 -0.26 -10.99 11.79
CA ASN A 11 -0.36 -12.02 12.83
C ASN A 11 -1.59 -12.89 12.54
N ASP A 12 -1.41 -14.21 12.45
CA ASP A 12 -2.49 -15.19 12.19
C ASP A 12 -3.41 -14.82 11.02
N GLY A 13 -2.81 -14.36 9.90
CA GLY A 13 -3.56 -13.97 8.69
C GLY A 13 -4.36 -12.67 8.83
N LYS A 14 -4.18 -11.93 9.92
CA LYS A 14 -4.78 -10.61 10.15
C LYS A 14 -3.72 -9.53 10.14
N LEU A 15 -4.11 -8.36 9.64
CA LEU A 15 -3.26 -7.18 9.65
C LEU A 15 -3.14 -6.71 11.10
N ASN A 16 -1.90 -6.60 11.58
CA ASN A 16 -1.59 -6.10 12.91
C ASN A 16 -1.23 -4.62 12.85
N THR A 17 -0.36 -4.22 11.91
CA THR A 17 -0.09 -2.81 11.62
C THR A 17 0.05 -2.56 10.12
N VAL A 18 -0.22 -1.33 9.68
CA VAL A 18 0.17 -0.81 8.37
C VAL A 18 0.69 0.61 8.55
N ILE A 19 1.93 0.86 8.13
CA ILE A 19 2.60 2.16 8.29
C ILE A 19 3.19 2.57 6.96
N GLU A 20 2.73 3.71 6.43
CA GLU A 20 3.31 4.30 5.23
C GLU A 20 4.80 4.62 5.46
N THR A 21 5.62 4.00 4.63
CA THR A 21 7.07 4.04 4.70
C THR A 21 7.56 4.50 3.34
N ALA A 22 8.27 5.62 3.33
CA ALA A 22 8.77 6.27 2.12
C ALA A 22 10.24 5.92 1.90
N ASP A 23 10.75 6.33 0.74
CA ASP A 23 12.14 6.15 0.32
C ASP A 23 12.60 4.68 0.36
N LEU A 24 11.67 3.75 0.10
CA LEU A 24 11.99 2.33 -0.03
C LEU A 24 12.80 2.10 -1.30
N GLU A 25 14.06 1.74 -1.15
CA GLU A 25 14.98 1.53 -2.26
C GLU A 25 15.83 0.29 -2.04
N LYS A 26 16.05 -0.48 -3.10
CA LYS A 26 16.91 -1.66 -3.06
C LYS A 26 18.37 -1.22 -3.10
N THR A 27 19.15 -1.73 -2.15
CA THR A 27 20.59 -1.49 -2.02
C THR A 27 21.36 -2.81 -2.07
N ASP A 28 22.69 -2.75 -2.05
CA ASP A 28 23.55 -3.93 -2.01
C ASP A 28 23.39 -4.74 -0.70
N TYR A 29 22.87 -4.13 0.36
CA TYR A 29 22.79 -4.70 1.71
C TYR A 29 21.35 -5.01 2.17
N GLY A 30 20.35 -4.77 1.33
CA GLY A 30 18.93 -4.94 1.70
C GLY A 30 18.07 -3.80 1.15
N ILE A 31 16.96 -3.51 1.82
CA ILE A 31 16.08 -2.39 1.48
C ILE A 31 16.31 -1.23 2.45
N SER A 32 16.66 -0.05 1.93
CA SER A 32 16.69 1.19 2.72
C SER A 32 15.31 1.82 2.80
N SER A 33 15.03 2.60 3.85
CA SER A 33 13.79 3.36 3.99
C SER A 33 14.01 4.67 4.75
N ASN A 34 12.98 5.52 4.83
CA ASN A 34 12.99 6.71 5.69
C ASN A 34 12.84 6.40 7.20
N ARG A 35 12.85 5.12 7.59
CA ARG A 35 12.72 4.64 8.97
C ARG A 35 13.96 3.83 9.37
N ASP A 36 14.29 3.87 10.66
CA ASP A 36 15.38 3.10 11.26
C ASP A 36 14.93 1.66 11.57
N ILE A 37 14.73 0.88 10.50
CA ILE A 37 14.34 -0.53 10.55
C ILE A 37 15.11 -1.32 9.48
N GLU A 38 15.52 -2.54 9.81
CA GLU A 38 16.12 -3.46 8.83
C GLU A 38 15.02 -4.11 8.00
N LEU A 39 15.22 -4.12 6.67
CA LEU A 39 14.28 -4.68 5.69
C LEU A 39 15.04 -5.54 4.67
N ASP A 40 14.54 -6.75 4.40
CA ASP A 40 15.15 -7.69 3.46
C ASP A 40 14.39 -7.77 2.12
N GLY A 41 13.23 -7.13 2.03
CA GLY A 41 12.38 -7.08 0.83
C GLY A 41 11.34 -8.19 0.75
N SER A 42 11.25 -9.06 1.77
CA SER A 42 10.18 -10.05 1.91
C SER A 42 8.99 -9.55 2.73
N GLU A 43 9.08 -8.34 3.29
CA GLU A 43 8.05 -7.79 4.14
C GLU A 43 6.73 -7.60 3.38
N PRO A 44 5.59 -7.93 4.00
CA PRO A 44 4.30 -7.69 3.38
C PRO A 44 4.07 -6.18 3.28
N VAL A 45 3.62 -5.74 2.12
CA VAL A 45 3.25 -4.34 1.87
C VAL A 45 1.83 -4.26 1.35
N SER A 46 1.13 -3.19 1.69
CA SER A 46 -0.14 -2.84 1.05
C SER A 46 0.14 -2.15 -0.28
N MET A 47 -0.49 -2.66 -1.34
CA MET A 47 -0.54 -2.03 -2.67
C MET A 47 -1.80 -1.17 -2.85
N ASN A 48 -2.42 -0.77 -1.74
CA ASN A 48 -3.65 0.02 -1.69
C ASN A 48 -4.87 -0.66 -2.34
N VAL A 49 -5.00 -1.97 -2.18
CA VAL A 49 -6.17 -2.76 -2.59
C VAL A 49 -6.88 -3.25 -1.34
N TRP A 50 -8.07 -2.73 -1.09
CA TRP A 50 -8.81 -2.98 0.14
C TRP A 50 -10.25 -3.41 -0.13
N GLY A 51 -10.76 -4.28 0.74
CA GLY A 51 -12.18 -4.63 0.79
C GLY A 51 -12.78 -4.12 2.09
N PHE A 52 -13.80 -3.27 2.00
CA PHE A 52 -14.45 -2.65 3.14
C PHE A 52 -15.97 -2.81 3.10
N THR A 53 -16.59 -2.78 4.27
CA THR A 53 -18.05 -2.56 4.38
C THR A 53 -18.34 -1.05 4.51
N PRO A 54 -19.58 -0.60 4.27
CA PRO A 54 -19.92 0.82 4.32
C PRO A 54 -19.64 1.53 5.66
N ILE A 55 -19.47 0.79 6.76
CA ILE A 55 -19.15 1.36 8.07
C ILE A 55 -17.86 2.18 8.04
N LEU A 56 -16.92 1.87 7.13
CA LEU A 56 -15.68 2.61 6.97
C LEU A 56 -15.92 4.11 6.75
N PHE A 57 -16.95 4.48 6.00
CA PHE A 57 -17.22 5.90 5.72
C PHE A 57 -17.52 6.69 6.99
N LYS A 58 -18.18 6.08 7.97
CA LYS A 58 -18.42 6.69 9.27
C LYS A 58 -17.11 6.97 9.99
N TYR A 59 -16.21 5.98 10.06
CA TYR A 59 -14.91 6.16 10.68
C TYR A 59 -14.06 7.21 9.97
N LEU A 60 -14.07 7.20 8.64
CA LEU A 60 -13.34 8.17 7.84
C LEU A 60 -13.87 9.58 8.08
N GLU A 61 -15.18 9.78 8.16
CA GLU A 61 -15.80 11.09 8.39
C GLU A 61 -15.44 11.65 9.77
N GLU A 62 -15.63 10.86 10.84
CA GLU A 62 -15.32 11.26 12.21
C GLU A 62 -13.84 11.69 12.34
N LYS A 63 -12.93 10.87 11.83
CA LYS A 63 -11.48 11.13 11.89
C LYS A 63 -11.01 12.21 10.93
N PHE A 64 -11.75 12.47 9.85
CA PHE A 64 -11.40 13.55 8.93
C PHE A 64 -11.66 14.91 9.57
N VAL A 65 -12.71 15.04 10.38
CA VAL A 65 -12.95 16.26 11.17
C VAL A 65 -11.82 16.52 12.15
N GLU A 66 -11.34 15.49 12.85
CA GLU A 66 -10.19 15.57 13.76
C GLU A 66 -8.93 16.00 12.99
N PHE A 67 -8.64 15.33 11.87
CA PHE A 67 -7.50 15.66 11.01
C PHE A 67 -7.51 17.11 10.54
N LEU A 68 -8.65 17.64 10.10
CA LEU A 68 -8.76 19.03 9.64
C LEU A 68 -8.55 20.03 10.77
N SER A 69 -9.00 19.70 11.99
CA SER A 69 -8.78 20.54 13.16
C SER A 69 -7.30 20.62 13.55
N GLU A 70 -6.58 19.52 13.42
CA GLU A 70 -5.18 19.43 13.83
C GLU A 70 -4.20 19.89 12.74
N ASN A 71 -4.45 19.50 11.49
CA ASN A 71 -3.48 19.60 10.39
C ASN A 71 -4.03 20.37 9.17
N GLY A 72 -5.28 20.84 9.20
CA GLY A 72 -5.96 21.40 8.01
C GLY A 72 -5.33 22.67 7.44
N THR A 73 -4.45 23.35 8.19
CA THR A 73 -3.70 24.51 7.71
C THR A 73 -2.33 24.15 7.11
N GLU A 74 -1.88 22.91 7.27
CA GLU A 74 -0.59 22.46 6.74
C GLU A 74 -0.71 22.09 5.27
N MET A 75 0.04 22.78 4.41
CA MET A 75 -0.05 22.66 2.95
C MET A 75 0.29 21.26 2.41
N LYS A 76 1.01 20.44 3.18
CA LYS A 76 1.46 19.10 2.78
C LYS A 76 0.87 17.99 3.65
N SER A 77 -0.10 18.29 4.51
CA SER A 77 -0.76 17.25 5.29
C SER A 77 -1.60 16.36 4.38
N GLU A 78 -1.61 15.06 4.66
CA GLU A 78 -2.37 14.07 3.89
C GLU A 78 -3.21 13.22 4.83
N TYR A 79 -4.46 12.95 4.41
CA TYR A 79 -5.37 12.07 5.14
C TYR A 79 -5.40 10.69 4.49
N LEU A 80 -4.65 9.77 5.09
CA LEU A 80 -4.35 8.47 4.49
C LEU A 80 -5.27 7.37 5.05
N ILE A 81 -5.89 6.60 4.15
CA ILE A 81 -6.72 5.43 4.51
C ILE A 81 -5.93 4.43 5.39
N PRO A 82 -4.66 4.08 5.08
CA PRO A 82 -3.89 3.17 5.93
C PRO A 82 -3.75 3.65 7.37
N SER A 83 -3.62 4.96 7.60
CA SER A 83 -3.49 5.52 8.95
C SER A 83 -4.77 5.29 9.76
N VAL A 84 -5.93 5.55 9.16
CA VAL A 84 -7.23 5.31 9.80
C VAL A 84 -7.45 3.83 10.09
N VAL A 85 -7.17 2.96 9.12
CA VAL A 85 -7.28 1.51 9.29
C VAL A 85 -6.35 1.01 10.39
N ASN A 86 -5.10 1.48 10.42
CA ASN A 86 -4.15 1.11 11.45
C ASN A 86 -4.67 1.52 12.84
N GLU A 87 -5.22 2.72 12.99
CA GLU A 87 -5.79 3.16 14.26
C GLU A 87 -6.99 2.31 14.71
N LEU A 88 -7.88 1.94 13.80
CA LEU A 88 -9.03 1.07 14.10
C LEU A 88 -8.60 -0.33 14.57
N ILE A 89 -7.52 -0.86 13.97
CA ILE A 89 -6.92 -2.13 14.39
C ILE A 89 -6.25 -1.98 15.77
N GLN A 90 -5.43 -0.95 15.96
CA GLN A 90 -4.68 -0.74 17.21
C GLN A 90 -5.59 -0.44 18.41
N SER A 91 -6.73 0.21 18.18
CA SER A 91 -7.76 0.46 19.19
C SER A 91 -8.66 -0.75 19.45
N GLY A 92 -8.50 -1.85 18.69
CA GLY A 92 -9.31 -3.06 18.82
C GLY A 92 -10.75 -2.92 18.35
N GLN A 93 -11.09 -1.83 17.65
CA GLN A 93 -12.44 -1.58 17.14
C GLN A 93 -12.77 -2.47 15.94
N GLU A 94 -11.78 -2.71 15.07
CA GLU A 94 -11.96 -3.49 13.85
C GLU A 94 -10.83 -4.51 13.66
N THR A 95 -11.10 -5.51 12.83
CA THR A 95 -10.09 -6.49 12.42
C THR A 95 -10.05 -6.59 10.90
N VAL A 96 -8.84 -6.66 10.34
CA VAL A 96 -8.64 -6.75 8.90
C VAL A 96 -7.93 -8.05 8.56
N HIS A 97 -8.51 -8.83 7.64
CA HIS A 97 -7.90 -10.05 7.13
C HIS A 97 -6.98 -9.74 5.96
N VAL A 98 -5.81 -10.37 5.93
CA VAL A 98 -4.84 -10.23 4.85
C VAL A 98 -5.04 -11.37 3.86
N LEU A 99 -5.43 -11.02 2.64
CA LEU A 99 -5.57 -11.94 1.52
C LEU A 99 -4.29 -11.92 0.69
N ARG A 100 -3.53 -13.02 0.70
CA ARG A 100 -2.32 -13.15 -0.12
C ARG A 100 -2.69 -13.55 -1.54
N SER A 101 -2.15 -12.83 -2.51
CA SER A 101 -2.27 -13.14 -3.93
C SER A 101 -0.94 -13.71 -4.45
N GLY A 102 -1.02 -14.67 -5.39
CA GLY A 102 0.13 -15.13 -6.16
C GLY A 102 0.46 -14.23 -7.35
N ALA A 103 -0.33 -13.19 -7.59
CA ALA A 103 -0.10 -12.24 -8.68
C ALA A 103 1.11 -11.35 -8.38
N THR A 104 1.91 -11.08 -9.41
CA THR A 104 3.00 -10.12 -9.35
C THR A 104 2.46 -8.73 -9.61
N TRP A 105 2.70 -7.79 -8.71
CA TRP A 105 2.38 -6.38 -8.92
C TRP A 105 3.48 -5.70 -9.74
N PHE A 106 3.08 -4.93 -10.74
CA PHE A 106 3.94 -4.03 -11.50
C PHE A 106 3.15 -2.78 -11.90
N GLY A 107 3.86 -1.66 -12.03
CA GLY A 107 3.27 -0.37 -12.35
C GLY A 107 4.34 0.64 -12.71
N VAL A 108 3.93 1.75 -13.30
CA VAL A 108 4.84 2.84 -13.67
C VAL A 108 4.94 3.80 -12.49
N THR A 109 6.06 3.77 -11.77
CA THR A 109 6.35 4.74 -10.69
C THR A 109 7.20 5.89 -11.25
N TYR A 110 8.19 5.55 -12.06
CA TYR A 110 9.00 6.48 -12.83
C TYR A 110 8.82 6.28 -14.33
N LYS A 111 9.20 7.28 -15.11
CA LYS A 111 9.06 7.23 -16.58
C LYS A 111 9.83 6.05 -17.18
N GLU A 112 10.93 5.68 -16.54
CA GLU A 112 11.84 4.60 -16.92
C GLU A 112 11.22 3.21 -16.73
N ASP A 113 10.18 3.07 -15.91
CA ASP A 113 9.47 1.80 -15.68
C ASP A 113 8.58 1.39 -16.85
N LYS A 114 8.25 2.34 -17.74
CA LYS A 114 7.28 2.13 -18.83
C LYS A 114 7.64 0.93 -19.73
N PRO A 115 8.87 0.78 -20.26
CA PRO A 115 9.21 -0.35 -21.13
C PRO A 115 9.08 -1.70 -20.41
N PHE A 116 9.37 -1.75 -19.11
CA PHE A 116 9.19 -2.95 -18.30
C PHE A 116 7.71 -3.31 -18.18
N VAL A 117 6.85 -2.35 -17.84
CA VAL A 117 5.40 -2.56 -17.71
C VAL A 117 4.77 -3.00 -19.04
N GLU A 118 5.13 -2.37 -20.16
CA GLU A 118 4.66 -2.78 -21.49
C GLU A 118 5.05 -4.22 -21.81
N GLY A 119 6.30 -4.60 -21.50
CA GLY A 119 6.79 -5.96 -21.70
C GLY A 119 6.08 -7.00 -20.83
N GLU A 120 5.77 -6.69 -19.56
CA GLU A 120 5.01 -7.61 -18.70
C GLU A 120 3.57 -7.81 -19.21
N ILE A 121 2.91 -6.74 -19.67
CA ILE A 121 1.57 -6.85 -20.28
C ILE A 121 1.62 -7.68 -21.57
N GLU A 122 2.60 -7.44 -22.44
CA GLU A 122 2.76 -8.19 -23.69
C GLU A 122 2.98 -9.70 -23.43
N LYS A 123 3.76 -10.05 -22.39
CA LYS A 123 3.92 -11.45 -21.97
C LYS A 123 2.60 -12.09 -21.57
N LEU A 124 1.74 -11.37 -20.83
CA LEU A 124 0.44 -11.89 -20.41
C LEU A 124 -0.50 -12.10 -21.61
N VAL A 125 -0.50 -11.19 -22.58
CA VAL A 125 -1.25 -11.33 -23.84
C VAL A 125 -0.73 -12.51 -24.67
N ASN A 126 0.59 -12.63 -24.83
CA ASN A 126 1.20 -13.73 -25.60
C ASN A 126 0.98 -15.11 -24.98
N LYS A 127 0.82 -15.18 -23.65
CA LYS A 127 0.40 -16.40 -22.94
C LYS A 127 -1.10 -16.71 -23.07
N GLY A 128 -1.88 -15.79 -23.63
CA GLY A 128 -3.33 -15.93 -23.77
C GLY A 128 -4.12 -15.66 -22.48
N GLU A 129 -3.50 -15.09 -21.45
CA GLU A 129 -4.21 -14.71 -20.21
C GLU A 129 -5.18 -13.53 -20.44
N TYR A 130 -4.86 -12.66 -21.41
CA TYR A 130 -5.70 -11.54 -21.83
C TYR A 130 -5.78 -11.45 -23.36
N PRO A 131 -6.89 -10.93 -23.93
CA PRO A 131 -6.96 -10.62 -25.35
C PRO A 131 -6.09 -9.41 -25.69
N GLY A 132 -5.66 -9.30 -26.95
CA GLY A 132 -4.88 -8.14 -27.42
C GLY A 132 -5.67 -6.81 -27.38
N LYS A 133 -6.99 -6.86 -27.23
CA LYS A 133 -7.86 -5.70 -27.01
C LYS A 133 -8.95 -6.07 -26.01
N LEU A 134 -9.01 -5.33 -24.89
CA LEU A 134 -9.98 -5.58 -23.82
C LEU A 134 -11.36 -4.97 -24.12
N PHE A 135 -11.37 -3.76 -24.69
CA PHE A 135 -12.56 -2.96 -25.00
C PHE A 135 -12.40 -2.30 -26.36
#